data_AF-A0A938T1A9-F1
#
_entry.id   AF-A0A938T1A9-F1
#
_cell.length_a   1.000
_cell.length_b   1.000
_cell.length_c   1.000
_cell.angle_alpha   90.00
_cell.angle_beta   90.00
_cell.angle_gamma   90.00
#
_symmetry.space_group_name_H-M   'P 1'
#
loop_
_entity.id
_entity.type
_entity.pdbx_description
1 polymer ?
#
loop_
_entity_poly.entity_id
_entity_poly.type
_entity_poly.pdbx_seq_one_letter_code
_entity_poly.pdbx_strand_id
1 'polypeptide(L)'
;MKQRARSWFGGCAAVMLWSLVGCVGTGEVVPLDLRAIPPVAGQDAQKGEPASFLVVPFEDLRTQQTRVGLRTHFWGGVTYFDVPGGKPGDVLAHVLAEYLKQKGWQAEVGPIGKAGAPDVTLTGQVQELTTHAKSRFGSTVITA
;
A
#
# COMPACT_ATOMS: atom_id res chain seq x y z
N MET A 1 38.98 -41.72 -24.27
CA MET A 1 39.00 -40.42 -23.56
C MET A 1 38.20 -39.29 -24.25
N LYS A 2 37.13 -39.55 -25.03
CA LYS A 2 36.38 -38.50 -25.77
C LYS A 2 34.97 -38.18 -25.25
N GLN A 3 34.47 -38.89 -24.24
CA GLN A 3 33.08 -38.78 -23.78
C GLN A 3 32.84 -37.73 -22.67
N ARG A 4 33.86 -37.39 -21.87
CA ARG A 4 33.72 -36.44 -20.74
C ARG A 4 33.58 -34.98 -21.17
N ALA A 5 34.14 -34.59 -22.32
CA ALA A 5 34.06 -33.21 -22.81
C ALA A 5 32.64 -32.83 -23.30
N ARG A 6 31.87 -33.80 -23.81
CA ARG A 6 30.54 -33.55 -24.40
C ARG A 6 29.45 -33.32 -23.34
N SER A 7 29.63 -33.86 -22.13
CA SER A 7 28.71 -33.65 -21.01
C SER A 7 28.92 -32.31 -20.31
N TRP A 8 30.13 -31.74 -20.34
CA TRP A 8 30.44 -30.48 -19.67
C TRP A 8 29.86 -29.27 -20.42
N PHE A 9 29.93 -29.28 -21.76
CA PHE A 9 29.31 -28.25 -22.59
C PHE A 9 27.77 -28.26 -22.53
N GLY A 10 27.15 -29.44 -22.42
CA GLY A 10 25.69 -29.56 -22.28
C GLY A 10 25.17 -29.02 -20.94
N GLY A 11 25.92 -29.22 -19.85
CA GLY A 11 25.55 -28.71 -18.52
C GLY A 11 25.61 -27.18 -18.42
N CYS A 12 26.65 -26.54 -18.96
CA CYS A 12 26.76 -25.08 -18.97
C CYS A 12 25.69 -24.41 -19.84
N ALA A 13 25.32 -25.01 -20.97
CA ALA A 13 24.26 -24.50 -21.84
C ALA A 13 22.88 -24.54 -21.16
N ALA A 14 22.59 -25.59 -20.40
CA ALA A 14 21.33 -25.71 -19.65
C ALA A 14 21.20 -24.67 -18.53
N VAL A 15 22.30 -24.37 -17.81
CA VAL A 15 22.31 -23.33 -16.77
C VAL A 15 22.17 -21.92 -17.36
N MET A 16 22.79 -21.63 -18.51
CA MET A 16 22.57 -20.37 -19.23
C MET A 16 21.13 -20.21 -19.71
N LEU A 17 20.49 -21.29 -20.16
CA LEU A 17 19.10 -21.23 -20.65
C LEU A 17 18.10 -20.94 -19.52
N TRP A 18 18.35 -21.44 -18.30
CA TRP A 18 17.53 -21.15 -17.12
C TRP A 18 17.72 -19.72 -16.59
N SER A 19 18.82 -19.05 -16.96
CA SER A 19 19.12 -17.68 -16.54
C SER A 19 18.29 -16.62 -17.28
N LEU A 20 17.62 -17.00 -18.37
CA LEU A 20 16.87 -16.07 -19.23
C LEU A 20 15.39 -15.91 -18.82
N VAL A 21 14.92 -16.67 -17.83
CA VAL A 21 13.54 -16.52 -17.31
C VAL A 21 13.53 -15.44 -16.23
N GLY A 22 13.69 -14.18 -16.63
CA GLY A 22 13.42 -13.04 -15.76
C GLY A 22 11.91 -12.87 -15.58
N CYS A 23 11.44 -12.70 -14.33
CA CYS A 23 10.07 -12.26 -14.08
C CYS A 23 9.88 -10.85 -14.64
N VAL A 24 9.25 -10.74 -15.81
CA VAL A 24 8.83 -9.46 -16.39
C VAL A 24 7.56 -8.98 -15.69
N GLY A 25 7.47 -7.68 -15.38
CA GLY A 25 6.26 -7.12 -14.76
C GLY A 25 5.12 -7.01 -15.78
N THR A 26 4.00 -7.69 -15.53
CA THR A 26 2.88 -7.89 -16.49
C THR A 26 1.83 -6.78 -16.52
N GLY A 27 2.02 -5.65 -15.83
CA GLY A 27 0.98 -4.60 -15.73
C GLY A 27 -0.06 -4.87 -14.63
N GLU A 28 0.21 -5.83 -13.74
CA GLU A 28 -0.68 -6.21 -12.65
C GLU A 28 -0.98 -5.02 -11.71
N VAL A 29 -2.22 -4.97 -11.19
CA VAL A 29 -2.62 -4.02 -10.14
C VAL A 29 -2.52 -4.73 -8.80
N VAL A 30 -1.67 -4.23 -7.93
CA VAL A 30 -1.51 -4.77 -6.57
C VAL A 30 -2.26 -3.86 -5.59
N PRO A 31 -3.18 -4.42 -4.77
CA PRO A 31 -3.88 -3.64 -3.76
C PRO A 31 -2.91 -3.22 -2.65
N LEU A 32 -2.84 -1.92 -2.39
CA LEU A 32 -2.09 -1.33 -1.29
C LEU A 32 -2.97 -1.32 -0.04
N ASP A 33 -2.67 -2.23 0.88
CA ASP A 33 -3.35 -2.30 2.17
C ASP A 33 -2.79 -1.24 3.12
N LEU A 34 -3.52 -0.14 3.28
CA LEU A 34 -3.17 0.93 4.21
C LEU A 34 -3.67 0.57 5.60
N ARG A 35 -2.77 0.60 6.59
CA ARG A 35 -3.09 0.29 7.99
C ARG A 35 -2.57 1.39 8.90
N ALA A 36 -3.29 1.61 10.00
CA ALA A 36 -2.81 2.50 11.06
C ALA A 36 -1.50 1.96 11.65
N ILE A 37 -0.54 2.86 11.88
CA ILE A 37 0.76 2.51 12.47
C ILE A 37 0.50 1.96 13.88
N PRO A 38 0.95 0.74 14.20
CA PRO A 38 0.71 0.15 15.51
C PRO A 38 1.34 1.01 16.61
N PRO A 39 0.69 1.10 17.78
CA PRO A 39 1.22 1.84 18.91
C PRO A 39 2.57 1.27 19.33
N VAL A 40 3.55 2.15 19.58
CA VAL A 40 4.85 1.76 20.11
C VAL A 40 4.67 1.36 21.58
N ALA A 41 5.19 0.20 21.97
CA ALA A 41 5.11 -0.28 23.35
C ALA A 41 5.69 0.78 24.31
N GLY A 42 4.89 1.19 25.31
CA GLY A 42 5.24 2.24 26.26
C GLY A 42 4.67 3.63 25.94
N GLN A 43 3.99 3.81 24.80
CA GLN A 43 3.10 4.96 24.59
C GLN A 43 1.71 4.60 25.07
N ASP A 44 1.45 4.79 26.37
CA ASP A 44 0.09 4.72 26.88
C ASP A 44 -0.77 5.72 26.13
N ALA A 45 -1.94 5.26 25.66
CA ALA A 45 -2.98 6.12 25.17
C ALA A 45 -3.23 7.20 26.23
N GLN A 46 -2.93 8.47 25.91
CA GLN A 46 -3.33 9.58 26.77
C GLN A 46 -4.85 9.50 26.87
N LYS A 47 -5.31 9.08 28.05
CA LYS A 47 -6.73 8.95 28.38
C LYS A 47 -7.29 10.36 28.53
N GLY A 48 -7.46 11.04 27.40
CA GLY A 48 -8.23 12.27 27.32
C GLY A 48 -9.67 12.00 27.71
N GLU A 49 -10.46 13.08 27.86
CA GLU A 49 -11.90 12.93 28.06
C GLU A 49 -12.52 12.01 27.00
N PRO A 50 -13.56 11.24 27.36
CA PRO A 50 -14.22 10.32 26.44
C PRO A 50 -14.91 11.12 25.34
N ALA A 51 -14.20 11.38 24.25
CA ALA A 51 -14.72 12.01 23.04
C ALA A 51 -15.02 10.96 21.98
N SER A 52 -16.15 11.16 21.30
CA SER A 52 -16.60 10.39 20.15
C SER A 52 -16.32 11.12 18.84
N PHE A 53 -15.70 10.43 17.89
CA PHE A 53 -15.30 10.95 16.59
C PHE A 53 -16.08 10.28 15.47
N LEU A 54 -16.69 11.07 14.60
CA LEU A 54 -17.20 10.62 13.31
C LEU A 54 -16.21 11.02 12.22
N VAL A 55 -15.64 10.04 11.53
CA VAL A 55 -14.78 10.26 10.37
C VAL A 55 -15.62 10.11 9.11
N VAL A 56 -15.73 11.20 8.35
CA VAL A 56 -16.41 11.20 7.07
C VAL A 56 -15.43 10.74 5.99
N PRO A 57 -15.86 9.92 5.01
CA PRO A 57 -15.05 9.62 3.85
C PRO A 57 -14.46 10.90 3.23
N PHE A 58 -13.16 10.88 2.98
CA PHE A 58 -12.50 12.06 2.44
C PHE A 58 -12.79 12.20 0.95
N GLU A 59 -12.90 13.44 0.49
CA GLU A 59 -13.06 13.72 -0.94
C GLU A 59 -11.73 13.47 -1.66
N ASP A 60 -11.73 12.67 -2.73
CA ASP A 60 -10.54 12.44 -3.55
C ASP A 60 -10.41 13.54 -4.61
N LEU A 61 -9.52 14.50 -4.36
CA LEU A 61 -9.19 15.58 -5.29
C LEU A 61 -7.82 15.39 -5.95
N ARG A 62 -7.28 14.17 -5.90
CA ARG A 62 -6.00 13.88 -6.56
C ARG A 62 -6.13 14.11 -8.06
N THR A 63 -5.07 14.62 -8.66
CA THR A 63 -4.95 14.74 -10.12
C THR A 63 -5.01 13.38 -10.81
N GLN A 64 -4.53 12.32 -10.14
CA GLN A 64 -4.54 10.93 -10.65
C GLN A 64 -5.37 10.06 -9.71
N GLN A 65 -6.64 9.84 -10.05
CA GLN A 65 -7.57 9.08 -9.20
C GLN A 65 -7.56 7.58 -9.49
N THR A 66 -7.16 7.17 -10.70
CA THR A 66 -7.25 5.78 -11.16
C THR A 66 -6.21 4.84 -10.54
N ARG A 67 -5.23 5.39 -9.82
CA ARG A 67 -4.13 4.65 -9.19
C ARG A 67 -3.50 5.50 -8.10
N VAL A 68 -2.86 4.84 -7.15
CA VAL A 68 -1.98 5.47 -6.16
C VAL A 68 -0.56 5.55 -6.66
N GLY A 69 -0.12 4.63 -7.52
CA GLY A 69 1.21 4.76 -8.09
C GLY A 69 1.64 3.56 -8.89
N LEU A 70 2.96 3.39 -8.99
CA LEU A 70 3.54 2.32 -9.78
C LEU A 70 4.89 1.85 -9.23
N ARG A 71 5.16 0.59 -9.51
CA ARG A 71 6.47 -0.04 -9.38
C ARG A 71 7.06 -0.32 -10.74
N THR A 72 8.28 0.15 -10.99
CA THR A 72 9.04 -0.23 -12.20
C THR A 72 9.96 -1.40 -11.88
N HIS A 73 9.87 -2.47 -12.67
CA HIS A 73 10.66 -3.69 -12.48
C HIS A 73 12.04 -3.59 -13.11
N PHE A 74 13.02 -4.31 -12.53
CA PHE A 74 14.43 -4.27 -12.98
C PHE A 74 14.61 -4.79 -14.41
N TRP A 75 13.85 -5.83 -14.78
CA TRP A 75 13.88 -6.46 -16.10
C TRP A 75 12.87 -5.88 -17.10
N GLY A 76 12.29 -4.72 -16.77
CA GLY A 76 11.22 -4.10 -17.55
C GLY A 76 9.81 -4.49 -17.09
N GLY A 77 8.85 -3.66 -17.47
CA GLY A 77 7.46 -3.74 -17.03
C GLY A 77 7.15 -2.86 -15.82
N VAL A 78 5.85 -2.64 -15.60
CA VAL A 78 5.32 -1.87 -14.48
C VAL A 78 4.25 -2.68 -13.74
N THR A 79 4.13 -2.47 -12.45
CA THR A 79 2.99 -2.90 -11.63
C THR A 79 2.33 -1.65 -11.10
N TYR A 80 1.01 -1.55 -11.19
CA TYR A 80 0.28 -0.41 -10.65
C TYR A 80 -0.14 -0.70 -9.22
N PHE A 81 -0.17 0.35 -8.40
CA PHE A 81 -0.72 0.27 -7.06
C PHE A 81 -2.03 1.02 -7.02
N ASP A 82 -3.02 0.42 -6.37
CA ASP A 82 -4.28 1.07 -6.05
C ASP A 82 -4.76 0.60 -4.68
N VAL A 83 -5.66 1.33 -4.05
CA VAL A 83 -6.26 0.90 -2.79
C VAL A 83 -7.40 -0.10 -3.03
N PRO A 84 -7.74 -0.95 -2.05
CA PRO A 84 -8.94 -1.77 -2.12
C PRO A 84 -10.19 -0.94 -2.45
N GLY A 85 -10.93 -1.36 -3.48
CA GLY A 85 -12.15 -0.67 -3.92
C GLY A 85 -11.93 0.62 -4.72
N GLY A 86 -10.68 1.01 -5.01
CA GLY A 86 -10.35 2.18 -5.85
C GLY A 86 -10.80 3.52 -5.26
N LYS A 87 -11.06 3.58 -3.95
CA LYS A 87 -11.55 4.77 -3.23
C LYS A 87 -10.64 5.09 -2.05
N PRO A 88 -9.55 5.84 -2.26
CA PRO A 88 -8.62 6.15 -1.17
C PRO A 88 -9.24 6.99 -0.08
N GLY A 89 -10.21 7.85 -0.40
CA GLY A 89 -10.94 8.63 0.58
C GLY A 89 -11.67 7.76 1.62
N ASP A 90 -12.28 6.66 1.16
CA ASP A 90 -12.94 5.69 2.04
C ASP A 90 -11.90 4.95 2.90
N VAL A 91 -10.82 4.45 2.26
CA VAL A 91 -9.77 3.68 2.95
C VAL A 91 -9.07 4.53 4.02
N LEU A 92 -8.70 5.76 3.69
CA LEU A 92 -8.04 6.68 4.64
C LEU A 92 -8.94 7.05 5.81
N ALA A 93 -10.24 7.21 5.60
CA ALA A 93 -11.18 7.44 6.69
C ALA A 93 -11.22 6.26 7.67
N HIS A 94 -11.18 5.02 7.17
CA HIS A 94 -11.10 3.82 8.02
C HIS A 94 -9.77 3.74 8.77
N VAL A 95 -8.64 4.00 8.09
CA VAL A 95 -7.32 4.01 8.71
C VAL A 95 -7.25 5.06 9.83
N LEU A 96 -7.80 6.25 9.63
CA LEU A 96 -7.85 7.28 10.66
C LEU A 96 -8.73 6.85 11.84
N ALA A 97 -9.90 6.27 11.58
CA ALA A 97 -10.76 5.76 12.63
C ALA A 97 -10.07 4.65 13.45
N GLU A 98 -9.33 3.75 12.79
CA GLU A 98 -8.52 2.74 13.48
C GLU A 98 -7.42 3.37 14.33
N TYR A 99 -6.71 4.36 13.80
CA TYR A 99 -5.69 5.09 14.55
C TYR A 99 -6.27 5.75 15.81
N LEU A 100 -7.44 6.40 15.70
CA LEU A 100 -8.12 7.01 16.84
C LEU A 100 -8.53 5.97 17.89
N LYS A 101 -9.05 4.81 17.46
CA LYS A 101 -9.36 3.69 18.35
C LYS A 101 -8.13 3.15 19.06
N GLN A 102 -7.00 3.01 18.35
CA GLN A 102 -5.73 2.59 18.95
C GLN A 102 -5.23 3.57 20.02
N LYS A 103 -5.58 4.85 19.88
CA LYS A 103 -5.30 5.91 20.87
C LYS A 103 -6.34 6.02 21.99
N GLY A 104 -7.32 5.11 22.03
CA GLY A 104 -8.30 5.03 23.12
C GLY A 104 -9.56 5.89 22.95
N TRP A 105 -9.75 6.52 21.78
CA TRP A 105 -10.97 7.27 21.48
C TRP A 105 -12.04 6.37 20.84
N GLN A 106 -13.31 6.78 20.98
CA GLN A 106 -14.39 6.18 20.21
C GLN A 106 -14.41 6.83 18.84
N ALA A 107 -14.24 6.04 17.77
CA ALA A 107 -14.27 6.57 16.41
C ALA A 107 -15.07 5.66 15.48
N GLU A 108 -15.86 6.26 14.58
CA GLU A 108 -16.62 5.54 13.58
C GLU A 108 -16.53 6.23 12.23
N VAL A 109 -16.60 5.46 11.15
CA VAL A 109 -16.74 6.00 9.79
C VAL A 109 -18.22 6.11 9.44
N GLY A 110 -18.61 7.20 8.79
CA GLY A 110 -19.97 7.37 8.31
C GLY A 110 -20.25 8.69 7.60
N PRO A 111 -21.43 8.83 6.99
CA PRO A 111 -21.82 10.08 6.32
C PRO A 111 -22.06 11.20 7.34
N ILE A 112 -21.97 12.44 6.86
CA ILE A 112 -22.40 13.62 7.62
C ILE A 112 -23.88 13.44 8.00
N GLY A 113 -24.21 13.69 9.26
CA GLY A 113 -25.58 13.54 9.77
C GLY A 113 -25.97 12.11 10.13
N LYS A 114 -25.00 11.18 10.27
CA LYS A 114 -25.23 9.88 10.89
C LYS A 114 -25.93 10.06 12.25
N ALA A 115 -26.93 9.22 12.53
CA ALA A 115 -27.68 9.27 13.78
C ALA A 115 -26.77 8.96 14.97
N GLY A 116 -26.89 9.77 16.03
CA GLY A 116 -25.95 9.82 17.15
C GLY A 116 -25.00 10.99 16.97
N ALA A 117 -25.23 12.09 17.68
CA ALA A 117 -24.40 13.30 17.59
C ALA A 117 -23.00 12.98 18.13
N PRO A 118 -21.98 12.87 17.27
CA PRO A 118 -20.61 12.70 17.74
C PRO A 118 -20.15 14.03 18.34
N ASP A 119 -19.20 13.97 19.28
CA ASP A 119 -18.61 15.19 19.85
C ASP A 119 -17.79 15.95 18.80
N VAL A 120 -17.15 15.20 17.88
CA VAL A 120 -16.31 15.77 16.82
C VAL A 120 -16.58 15.06 15.50
N THR A 121 -16.76 15.83 14.42
CA THR A 121 -16.83 15.31 13.05
C THR A 121 -15.55 15.70 12.29
N LEU A 122 -14.83 14.71 11.79
CA LEU A 122 -13.62 14.87 10.99
C LEU A 122 -13.97 14.74 9.51
N THR A 123 -13.65 15.78 8.76
CA THR A 123 -13.77 15.84 7.30
C THR A 123 -12.43 16.23 6.69
N GLY A 124 -12.24 15.94 5.42
CA GLY A 124 -10.97 16.22 4.77
C GLY A 124 -11.00 15.90 3.28
N GLN A 125 -9.92 16.30 2.61
CA GLN A 125 -9.71 16.10 1.18
C GLN A 125 -8.35 15.43 1.00
N VAL A 126 -8.28 14.47 0.07
CA VAL A 126 -7.05 13.83 -0.36
C VAL A 126 -6.53 14.60 -1.57
N GLN A 127 -5.50 15.42 -1.34
CA GLN A 127 -4.88 16.20 -2.42
C GLN A 127 -3.83 15.40 -3.19
N GLU A 128 -3.06 14.59 -2.47
CA GLU A 128 -2.01 13.76 -3.03
C GLU A 128 -1.95 12.44 -2.27
N LEU A 129 -1.88 11.34 -3.01
CA LEU A 129 -1.58 10.02 -2.49
C LEU A 129 -0.83 9.29 -3.58
N THR A 130 0.49 9.27 -3.44
CA THR A 130 1.40 8.68 -4.42
C THR A 130 2.28 7.62 -3.77
N THR A 131 2.55 6.53 -4.49
CA THR A 131 3.56 5.55 -4.05
C THR A 131 4.37 5.09 -5.24
N HIS A 132 5.65 5.43 -5.24
CA HIS A 132 6.58 5.05 -6.30
C HIS A 132 7.57 4.03 -5.76
N ALA A 133 7.63 2.87 -6.41
CA ALA A 133 8.63 1.86 -6.09
C ALA A 133 9.52 1.58 -7.31
N LYS A 134 10.80 1.36 -7.06
CA LYS A 134 11.75 0.95 -8.11
C LYS A 134 12.46 -0.32 -7.67
N SER A 135 12.32 -1.38 -8.46
CA SER A 135 13.09 -2.60 -8.26
C SER A 135 14.52 -2.42 -8.75
N ARG A 136 15.45 -2.88 -7.93
CA ARG A 136 16.86 -3.06 -8.25
C ARG A 136 17.19 -4.54 -8.14
N PHE A 137 18.35 -4.94 -8.64
CA PHE A 137 18.84 -6.30 -8.43
C PHE A 137 18.93 -6.60 -6.92
N GLY A 138 18.14 -7.57 -6.44
CA GLY A 138 18.09 -7.99 -5.03
C GLY A 138 17.44 -7.02 -4.05
N SER A 139 16.86 -5.89 -4.47
CA SER A 139 16.21 -4.94 -3.56
C SER A 139 15.08 -4.12 -4.21
N THR A 140 14.19 -3.54 -3.42
CA THR A 140 13.18 -2.57 -3.89
C THR A 140 13.32 -1.30 -3.07
N VAL A 141 13.46 -0.17 -3.75
CA VAL A 141 13.45 1.15 -3.14
C VAL A 141 12.04 1.69 -3.24
N ILE A 142 11.50 2.17 -2.12
CA ILE A 142 10.19 2.82 -2.04
C ILE A 142 10.44 4.30 -1.74
N THR A 143 9.83 5.15 -2.54
CA THR A 143 9.75 6.59 -2.33
C THR A 143 8.27 6.93 -2.14
N ALA A 144 7.95 7.43 -0.96
CA ALA A 144 6.64 7.93 -0.56
C ALA A 144 6.79 9.42 -0.23
#